data_AF-W4VF56-F1
#
_entry.id   AF-W4VF56-F1
#
_cell.length_a   1.000
_cell.length_b   1.000
_cell.length_c   1.000
_cell.angle_alpha   90.00
_cell.angle_beta   90.00
_cell.angle_gamma   90.00
#
_symmetry.space_group_name_H-M   'P 1'
#
loop_
_entity.id
_entity.type
_entity.pdbx_description
1 polymer ?
#
loop_
_entity_poly.entity_id
_entity_poly.type
_entity_poly.pdbx_seq_one_letter_code
_entity_poly.pdbx_strand_id
1 'polypeptide(L)'
;MTLQELSIIQEKGLPVKIIIVNNQALGMVRQWQEAFYSERYSQSIFSIQPDFVKLAEAYNIKGMQIKTQDDFIKALPDIFDYEGPVLVDARVLQQENVYPMIAPGSGINEMIGVKP
;
A
#
# COMPACT_ATOMS: atom_id res chain seq x y z
N MET A 1 8.50 2.26 -7.93
CA MET A 1 9.26 1.70 -9.08
C MET A 1 8.89 2.37 -10.40
N THR A 2 7.64 2.82 -10.59
CA THR A 2 7.18 3.48 -11.83
C THR A 2 6.57 4.87 -11.56
N LEU A 3 7.10 5.59 -10.57
CA LEU A 3 6.52 6.86 -10.13
C LEU A 3 6.63 7.98 -11.17
N GLN A 4 7.55 7.85 -12.13
CA GLN A 4 7.70 8.83 -13.20
C GLN A 4 6.45 8.89 -14.10
N GLU A 5 5.64 7.82 -14.16
CA GLU A 5 4.40 7.79 -14.94
C GLU A 5 3.31 8.73 -14.39
N LEU A 6 3.50 9.29 -13.19
CA LEU A 6 2.69 10.41 -12.71
C LEU A 6 2.72 11.61 -13.69
N SER A 7 3.82 11.80 -14.44
CA SER A 7 3.87 12.82 -15.48
C SER A 7 2.88 12.56 -16.60
N ILE A 8 2.66 11.30 -16.99
CA ILE A 8 1.72 10.93 -18.04
C ILE A 8 0.28 11.14 -17.59
N ILE A 9 -0.01 10.83 -16.32
CA ILE A 9 -1.32 11.08 -15.70
C ILE A 9 -1.63 12.58 -15.73
N GLN A 10 -0.66 13.42 -15.38
CA GLN A 10 -0.81 14.87 -15.44
C GLN A 10 -0.93 15.39 -16.88
N GLU A 11 -0.02 14.99 -17.78
CA GLU A 11 0.03 15.46 -19.16
C GLU A 11 -1.29 15.19 -19.89
N LYS A 12 -1.86 14.00 -19.66
CA LYS A 12 -3.09 13.57 -20.31
C LYS A 12 -4.36 13.93 -19.54
N GLY A 13 -4.24 14.57 -18.38
CA GLY A 13 -5.38 14.92 -17.53
C GLY A 13 -6.22 13.70 -17.12
N LEU A 14 -5.59 12.56 -16.86
CA LEU A 14 -6.33 11.32 -16.56
C LEU A 14 -6.85 11.33 -15.11
N PRO A 15 -8.13 11.04 -14.86
CA PRO A 15 -8.72 11.06 -13.52
C PRO A 15 -8.39 9.79 -12.70
N VAL A 16 -7.12 9.39 -12.66
CA VAL A 16 -6.69 8.15 -11.98
C VAL A 16 -6.63 8.37 -10.47
N LYS A 17 -7.20 7.42 -9.71
CA LYS A 17 -7.15 7.39 -8.24
C LYS A 17 -6.10 6.38 -7.80
N ILE A 18 -4.99 6.87 -7.24
CA ILE A 18 -3.85 6.07 -6.80
C ILE A 18 -3.94 5.94 -5.29
N ILE A 19 -4.12 4.72 -4.78
CA ILE A 19 -4.14 4.46 -3.35
C ILE A 19 -2.91 3.62 -3.01
N ILE A 20 -1.97 4.22 -2.30
CA ILE A 20 -0.80 3.52 -1.77
C ILE A 20 -1.20 2.91 -0.43
N VAL A 21 -1.28 1.58 -0.38
CA VAL A 21 -1.43 0.83 0.87
C VAL A 21 -0.06 0.76 1.54
N ASN A 22 0.22 1.73 2.40
CA ASN A 22 1.55 1.97 2.94
C ASN A 22 1.72 1.39 4.34
N ASN A 23 2.28 0.18 4.39
CA ASN A 23 2.66 -0.53 5.61
C ASN A 23 4.14 -0.32 6.01
N GLN A 24 4.87 0.55 5.31
CA GLN A 24 6.30 0.82 5.54
C GLN A 24 7.20 -0.41 5.45
N ALA A 25 6.82 -1.42 4.65
CA ALA A 25 7.59 -2.64 4.47
C ALA A 25 7.43 -3.21 3.05
N LEU A 26 8.33 -4.10 2.67
CA LEU A 26 8.08 -5.09 1.63
C LEU A 26 7.18 -6.19 2.22
N GLY A 27 5.90 -5.86 2.42
CA GLY A 27 4.96 -6.64 3.25
C GLY A 27 4.93 -8.14 2.96
N MET A 28 4.95 -8.54 1.69
CA MET A 28 4.98 -9.95 1.31
C MET A 28 6.30 -10.63 1.74
N VAL A 29 7.45 -10.01 1.52
CA VAL A 29 8.75 -10.56 1.96
C VAL A 29 8.84 -10.59 3.47
N ARG A 30 8.34 -9.54 4.15
CA ARG A 30 8.27 -9.44 5.61
C ARG A 30 7.45 -10.60 6.20
N GLN A 31 6.25 -10.86 5.67
CA GLN A 31 5.39 -11.97 6.12
C GLN A 31 6.12 -13.32 6.01
N TRP A 32 6.88 -13.55 4.94
CA TRP A 32 7.66 -14.79 4.80
C TRP A 32 8.82 -14.87 5.78
N GLN A 33 9.50 -13.75 6.04
CA GLN A 33 10.58 -13.69 7.04
C GLN A 33 10.05 -13.96 8.45
N GLU A 34 8.86 -13.46 8.76
CA GLU A 34 8.12 -13.76 9.99
C GLU A 34 7.78 -15.26 10.08
N ALA A 35 7.10 -15.80 9.07
CA ALA A 35 6.57 -17.16 9.09
C ALA A 35 7.65 -18.27 9.03
N PHE A 36 8.75 -18.05 8.29
CA PHE A 36 9.70 -19.12 7.96
C PHE A 36 11.15 -18.86 8.40
N TYR A 37 11.47 -17.64 8.87
CA TYR A 37 12.85 -17.25 9.18
C TYR A 37 12.99 -16.64 10.59
N SER A 38 12.15 -17.07 11.53
CA SER A 38 12.22 -16.65 12.95
C SER A 38 12.22 -15.13 13.11
N GLU A 39 11.36 -14.44 12.34
CA GLU A 39 11.21 -12.98 12.40
C GLU A 39 12.51 -12.22 12.06
N ARG A 40 13.44 -12.84 11.34
CA ARG A 40 14.68 -12.18 10.91
C ARG A 40 14.41 -11.29 9.70
N TYR A 41 14.00 -10.05 9.98
CA TYR A 41 13.69 -9.05 8.95
C TYR A 41 14.95 -8.50 8.26
N SER A 42 15.32 -9.11 7.14
CA SER A 42 16.48 -8.69 6.35
C SER A 42 16.04 -7.74 5.24
N GLN A 43 16.23 -6.43 5.44
CA GLN A 43 15.99 -5.36 4.45
C GLN A 43 14.56 -5.31 3.87
N SER A 44 13.58 -5.73 4.67
CA SER A 44 12.16 -5.73 4.29
C SER A 44 11.33 -4.68 5.03
N ILE A 45 11.89 -3.99 6.02
CA ILE A 45 11.24 -2.91 6.77
C ILE A 45 11.93 -1.60 6.40
N PHE A 46 11.14 -0.58 6.07
CA PHE A 46 11.65 0.73 5.72
C PHE A 46 11.60 1.66 6.93
N SER A 47 12.75 2.17 7.36
CA SER A 47 12.82 3.21 8.40
C SER A 47 12.49 4.61 7.87
N ILE A 48 12.68 4.82 6.57
CA ILE A 48 12.51 6.11 5.90
C ILE A 48 11.84 5.86 4.54
N GLN A 49 10.89 6.73 4.20
CA GLN A 49 10.24 6.77 2.89
C GLN A 49 10.15 8.22 2.40
N PRO A 50 10.02 8.44 1.08
CA PRO A 50 9.64 9.74 0.55
C PRO A 50 8.29 10.21 1.09
N ASP A 51 8.09 11.52 1.08
CA ASP A 51 6.77 12.12 1.27
C ASP A 51 5.98 11.99 -0.04
N PHE A 52 5.05 11.04 -0.08
CA PHE A 52 4.26 10.77 -1.28
C PHE A 52 3.24 11.88 -1.61
N VAL A 53 2.84 12.69 -0.62
CA VAL A 53 1.98 13.86 -0.86
C VAL A 53 2.77 14.91 -1.63
N LYS A 54 3.98 15.25 -1.15
CA LYS A 54 4.86 16.18 -1.86
C LYS A 54 5.29 15.67 -3.24
N LEU A 55 5.47 14.35 -3.39
CA LEU A 55 5.73 13.74 -4.69
C LEU A 55 4.56 13.97 -5.65
N ALA A 56 3.32 13.76 -5.22
CA ALA A 56 2.14 14.02 -6.04
C ALA A 56 2.03 15.50 -6.42
N GLU A 57 2.22 16.39 -5.46
CA GLU A 57 2.20 17.85 -5.68
C GLU A 57 3.26 18.29 -6.71
N ALA A 58 4.45 17.69 -6.70
CA ALA A 58 5.50 17.98 -7.70
C ALA A 58 5.07 17.63 -9.14
N TYR A 59 4.12 16.70 -9.32
CA TYR A 59 3.50 16.37 -10.61
C TYR A 59 2.16 17.10 -10.83
N ASN A 60 1.80 18.09 -10.02
CA ASN A 60 0.48 18.77 -10.04
C ASN A 60 -0.71 17.79 -9.86
N ILE A 61 -0.53 16.76 -9.03
CA ILE A 61 -1.58 15.79 -8.67
C ILE A 61 -2.03 16.06 -7.23
N LYS A 62 -3.34 15.96 -6.98
CA LYS A 62 -3.89 16.12 -5.62
C LYS A 62 -3.36 15.01 -4.71
N GLY A 63 -2.54 15.37 -3.71
CA GLY A 63 -1.98 14.44 -2.73
C GLY A 63 -2.75 14.46 -1.41
N MET A 64 -2.93 13.30 -0.78
CA MET A 64 -3.58 13.16 0.52
C MET A 64 -2.86 12.09 1.36
N GLN A 65 -2.75 12.30 2.67
CA GLN A 65 -2.30 11.26 3.60
C GLN A 65 -3.42 10.91 4.57
N ILE A 66 -3.66 9.62 4.76
CA ILE A 66 -4.72 9.10 5.62
C ILE A 66 -4.12 8.09 6.58
N LYS A 67 -4.45 8.20 7.87
CA LYS A 67 -3.84 7.40 8.95
C LYS A 67 -4.80 6.45 9.66
N THR A 68 -6.09 6.64 9.49
CA THR A 68 -7.12 5.85 10.16
C THR A 68 -8.18 5.40 9.17
N GLN A 69 -8.87 4.31 9.52
CA GLN A 69 -9.97 3.80 8.71
C GLN A 69 -11.14 4.79 8.61
N ASP A 70 -11.47 5.48 9.71
CA ASP A 70 -12.54 6.47 9.74
C ASP A 70 -12.24 7.66 8.83
N ASP A 71 -11.00 8.14 8.85
CA ASP A 71 -10.56 9.22 7.96
C ASP A 71 -10.60 8.78 6.50
N PHE A 72 -10.26 7.51 6.23
CA PHE A 72 -10.35 6.94 4.88
C PHE A 72 -11.79 6.98 4.37
N ILE A 73 -12.74 6.50 5.18
CA ILE A 73 -14.16 6.50 4.83
C ILE A 73 -14.67 7.92 4.60
N LYS A 74 -14.29 8.87 5.46
CA LYS A 74 -14.67 10.30 5.33
C LYS A 74 -14.07 10.96 4.08
N ALA A 75 -12.90 10.52 3.63
CA ALA A 75 -12.22 11.08 2.47
C ALA A 75 -12.73 10.51 1.14
N LEU A 76 -13.46 9.38 1.14
CA LEU A 76 -13.94 8.74 -0.10
C LEU A 76 -14.68 9.70 -1.03
N PRO A 77 -15.66 10.52 -0.57
CA PRO A 77 -16.31 11.49 -1.46
C PRO A 77 -15.31 12.46 -2.09
N ASP A 78 -14.40 13.04 -1.31
CA ASP A 78 -13.40 13.99 -1.82
C ASP A 78 -12.40 13.37 -2.81
N ILE A 79 -12.11 12.07 -2.68
CA ILE A 79 -11.24 11.32 -3.61
C ILE A 79 -11.98 11.06 -4.94
N PHE A 80 -13.22 10.58 -4.86
CA PHE A 80 -13.98 10.10 -6.02
C PHE A 80 -14.72 11.23 -6.76
N ASP A 81 -15.18 12.27 -6.07
CA ASP A 81 -15.87 13.42 -6.67
C ASP A 81 -14.91 14.41 -7.34
N TYR A 82 -13.62 14.34 -7.03
CA TYR A 82 -12.62 15.17 -7.71
C TYR A 82 -12.45 14.73 -9.17
N GLU A 83 -12.62 15.64 -10.13
CA GLU A 83 -12.55 15.31 -11.57
C GLU A 83 -11.12 15.03 -12.09
N GLY A 84 -10.09 15.20 -11.27
CA GLY A 84 -8.69 14.99 -11.63
C GLY A 84 -8.02 13.78 -10.95
N PRO A 85 -6.70 13.61 -11.14
CA PRO A 85 -5.94 12.55 -10.49
C PRO A 85 -5.78 12.82 -8.99
N VAL A 86 -5.84 11.76 -8.19
CA VAL A 86 -5.61 11.81 -6.74
C VAL A 86 -4.61 10.74 -6.35
N LEU A 87 -3.65 11.09 -5.50
CA LEU A 87 -2.76 10.14 -4.84
C LEU A 87 -3.01 10.16 -3.33
N VAL A 88 -3.32 8.99 -2.78
CA VAL A 88 -3.58 8.77 -1.36
C VAL A 88 -2.48 7.90 -0.77
N ASP A 89 -1.73 8.42 0.19
CA ASP A 89 -0.86 7.66 1.08
C ASP A 89 -1.69 7.12 2.27
N ALA A 90 -2.24 5.92 2.13
CA ALA A 90 -3.05 5.27 3.15
C ALA A 90 -2.15 4.45 4.09
N ARG A 91 -1.91 4.95 5.30
CA ARG A 91 -1.10 4.27 6.31
C ARG A 91 -1.89 3.14 6.94
N VAL A 92 -1.32 1.94 6.87
CA VAL A 92 -1.89 0.73 7.46
C VAL A 92 -0.91 0.11 8.46
N LEU A 93 -1.40 -0.84 9.25
CA LEU A 93 -0.58 -1.60 10.18
C LEU A 93 0.53 -2.34 9.43
N GLN A 94 1.75 -2.27 9.97
CA GLN A 94 2.93 -2.88 9.36
C GLN A 94 2.89 -4.41 9.43
N GLN A 95 2.31 -4.94 10.51
CA GLN A 95 2.37 -6.34 10.90
C GLN A 95 1.27 -7.22 10.28
N GLU A 96 0.35 -6.64 9.51
CA GLU A 96 -0.73 -7.39 8.89
C GLU A 96 -0.22 -8.37 7.83
N ASN A 97 -0.77 -9.59 7.89
CA ASN A 97 -0.42 -10.72 7.03
C ASN A 97 -1.63 -11.12 6.18
N VAL A 98 -1.36 -11.67 5.01
CA VAL A 98 -2.41 -12.20 4.11
C VAL A 98 -2.69 -13.65 4.47
N TYR A 99 -3.93 -13.93 4.86
CA TYR A 99 -4.46 -15.27 5.11
C TYR A 99 -5.78 -15.48 4.36
N PRO A 100 -6.15 -16.73 4.02
CA PRO A 100 -5.38 -17.96 4.24
C PRO A 100 -4.15 -18.08 3.34
N MET A 101 -3.17 -18.87 3.77
CA MET A 101 -1.90 -19.07 3.05
C MET A 101 -1.57 -20.56 2.94
N ILE A 102 -1.18 -21.00 1.73
CA ILE A 102 -0.56 -22.32 1.51
C ILE A 102 0.95 -22.15 1.60
N ALA A 103 1.58 -22.82 2.56
CA ALA A 103 3.04 -22.79 2.69
C ALA A 103 3.72 -23.55 1.53
N PRO A 104 4.99 -23.23 1.20
CA PRO A 104 5.74 -23.97 0.20
C PRO A 104 5.76 -25.47 0.51
N GLY A 105 5.36 -26.27 -0.48
CA GLY A 105 5.33 -27.73 -0.35
C GLY A 105 4.08 -28.29 0.31
N SER A 106 3.13 -27.47 0.76
CA SER A 106 1.84 -27.90 1.31
C SER A 106 0.75 -28.04 0.23
N GLY A 107 -0.22 -28.90 0.49
CA GLY A 107 -1.43 -29.07 -0.32
C GLY A 107 -2.46 -27.95 -0.10
N ILE A 108 -3.42 -27.84 -1.01
CA ILE A 108 -4.51 -26.83 -0.93
C ILE A 108 -5.37 -27.02 0.33
N ASN A 109 -5.51 -28.26 0.81
CA ASN A 109 -6.25 -28.59 2.02
C ASN A 109 -5.49 -28.31 3.34
N GLU A 110 -4.24 -27.83 3.27
CA GLU A 110 -3.35 -27.60 4.42
C GLU A 110 -3.10 -26.10 4.67
N MET A 111 -4.11 -25.26 4.37
CA MET A 111 -4.01 -23.82 4.52
C MET A 111 -3.82 -23.37 5.98
N ILE A 112 -2.89 -22.44 6.17
CA ILE A 112 -2.64 -21.76 7.45
C ILE A 112 -3.61 -20.58 7.59
N GLY A 113 -4.10 -20.34 8.81
CA GLY A 113 -4.97 -19.20 9.12
C GLY A 113 -6.47 -19.44 8.87
N VAL A 114 -6.86 -20.65 8.48
CA VAL A 114 -8.26 -21.09 8.42
C VAL A 114 -8.62 -21.71 9.77
N LYS A 115 -9.69 -21.23 10.44
CA LYS A 115 -10.27 -21.97 11.56
C LYS A 115 -11.11 -23.13 10.99
N PRO A 116 -11.03 -24.35 11.56
CA PRO A 116 -11.86 -25.47 11.14
C PRO A 116 -13.35 -25.17 11.27
#